data_AF-A0A9D6YL84-F1
#
_entry.id   AF-A0A9D6YL84-F1
#
_cell.length_a   1.000
_cell.length_b   1.000
_cell.length_c   1.000
_cell.angle_alpha   90.00
_cell.angle_beta   90.00
_cell.angle_gamma   90.00
#
_symmetry.space_group_name_H-M   'P 1'
#
loop_
_entity.id
_entity.type
_entity.pdbx_description
1 polymer ?
#
loop_
_entity_poly.entity_id
_entity_poly.type
_entity_poly.pdbx_seq_one_letter_code
_entity_poly.pdbx_strand_id
1 'polypeptide(L)'
;MAKPPRSRKELRQGFSTGTAAAAAVQGALLELLELPCPETVEVDLPGGGSLSIPLHYHRRNGNGGLAAVIKDAGDDPDVTNGAEIGARVWLIEVGNRAKEEVQFQAGEGVGRVTKPGLALAVGEPAINPVPRQMIRRSLGKVWKEIFPGKPMRLNVEIIVPRGEEMARHTLNPRLGILGGISILGTTGLVKP
;
A
#
# COMPACT_ATOMS: atom_id res chain seq x y z
N MET A 1 30.66 43.37 -3.40
CA MET A 1 29.43 42.78 -4.00
C MET A 1 28.99 41.61 -3.13
N ALA A 2 27.82 41.70 -2.48
CA ALA A 2 27.27 40.60 -1.69
C ALA A 2 26.75 39.50 -2.63
N LYS A 3 27.10 38.23 -2.35
CA LYS A 3 26.52 37.08 -3.07
C LYS A 3 25.00 37.09 -2.88
N PRO A 4 24.20 36.87 -3.93
CA PRO A 4 22.76 36.76 -3.78
C PRO A 4 22.44 35.57 -2.87
N PRO A 5 21.40 35.66 -2.02
CA PRO A 5 20.97 34.54 -1.21
C PRO A 5 20.62 33.37 -2.14
N ARG A 6 21.21 32.19 -1.88
CA ARG A 6 20.83 30.95 -2.58
C ARG A 6 19.32 30.76 -2.40
N SER A 7 18.58 30.63 -3.49
CA SER A 7 17.20 30.20 -3.43
C SER A 7 17.14 28.88 -2.65
N ARG A 8 16.30 28.85 -1.61
CA ARG A 8 16.08 27.63 -0.83
C ARG A 8 15.42 26.63 -1.77
N LYS A 9 16.17 25.63 -2.23
CA LYS A 9 15.64 24.57 -3.11
C LYS A 9 14.44 23.95 -2.39
N GLU A 10 13.27 23.95 -3.04
CA GLU A 10 12.09 23.30 -2.48
C GLU A 10 12.39 21.81 -2.32
N LEU A 11 12.21 21.31 -1.09
CA LEU A 11 12.46 19.92 -0.75
C LEU A 11 11.39 19.05 -1.42
N ARG A 12 11.81 17.92 -1.96
CA ARG A 12 10.95 17.03 -2.73
C ARG A 12 10.04 16.23 -1.80
N GLN A 13 8.77 16.16 -2.16
CA GLN A 13 7.79 15.30 -1.50
C GLN A 13 7.89 13.86 -2.02
N GLY A 14 7.57 12.92 -1.14
CA GLY A 14 7.42 11.51 -1.47
C GLY A 14 5.99 11.03 -1.28
N PHE A 15 5.82 9.71 -1.29
CA PHE A 15 4.54 9.05 -1.04
C PHE A 15 4.64 8.03 0.09
N SER A 16 3.51 7.83 0.77
CA SER A 16 3.46 6.98 1.97
C SER A 16 3.53 5.48 1.65
N THR A 17 3.76 4.65 2.66
CA THR A 17 3.64 3.19 2.51
C THR A 17 2.23 2.78 2.08
N GLY A 18 1.20 3.52 2.51
CA GLY A 18 -0.18 3.33 2.07
C GLY A 18 -0.40 3.60 0.58
N THR A 19 0.21 4.64 0.03
CA THR A 19 0.13 4.94 -1.42
C THR A 19 0.85 3.89 -2.24
N ALA A 20 2.04 3.47 -1.81
CA ALA A 20 2.79 2.39 -2.44
C ALA A 20 1.99 1.08 -2.46
N ALA A 21 1.38 0.72 -1.33
CA ALA A 21 0.54 -0.47 -1.22
C ALA A 21 -0.71 -0.40 -2.11
N ALA A 22 -1.36 0.77 -2.21
CA ALA A 22 -2.51 0.95 -3.09
C ALA A 22 -2.13 0.78 -4.58
N ALA A 23 -0.98 1.32 -4.99
CA ALA A 23 -0.43 1.11 -6.34
C ALA A 23 -0.10 -0.37 -6.61
N ALA A 24 0.63 -1.02 -5.69
CA ALA A 24 0.98 -2.43 -5.82
C ALA A 24 -0.26 -3.33 -5.92
N VAL A 25 -1.29 -3.07 -5.12
CA VAL A 25 -2.55 -3.83 -5.19
C VAL A 25 -3.27 -3.63 -6.53
N GLN A 26 -3.22 -2.43 -7.11
CA GLN A 26 -3.82 -2.17 -8.42
C GLN A 26 -3.12 -2.96 -9.52
N GLY A 27 -1.77 -2.93 -9.56
CA GLY A 27 -1.00 -3.75 -10.51
C GLY A 27 -1.25 -5.25 -10.33
N ALA A 28 -1.30 -5.73 -9.09
CA ALA A 28 -1.63 -7.12 -8.79
C ALA A 28 -3.06 -7.50 -9.21
N LEU A 29 -4.04 -6.59 -9.13
CA LEU A 29 -5.39 -6.85 -9.63
C LEU A 29 -5.42 -6.92 -11.16
N LEU A 30 -4.69 -6.05 -11.87
CA LEU A 30 -4.60 -6.11 -13.34
C LEU A 30 -4.03 -7.45 -13.79
N GLU A 31 -2.98 -7.92 -13.13
CA GLU A 31 -2.42 -9.27 -13.34
C GLU A 31 -3.42 -10.37 -12.97
N LEU A 32 -4.14 -10.26 -11.85
CA LEU A 32 -5.19 -11.22 -11.48
C LEU A 32 -6.24 -11.37 -12.60
N LEU A 33 -6.64 -10.26 -13.22
CA LEU A 33 -7.67 -10.20 -14.25
C LEU A 33 -7.13 -10.44 -15.67
N GLU A 34 -5.82 -10.70 -15.82
CA GLU A 34 -5.15 -10.89 -17.11
C GLU A 34 -5.36 -9.69 -18.07
N LEU A 35 -5.38 -8.48 -17.49
CA LEU A 35 -5.49 -7.22 -18.22
C LEU A 35 -4.10 -6.63 -18.49
N PRO A 36 -3.95 -5.80 -19.54
CA PRO A 36 -2.72 -5.04 -19.74
C PRO A 36 -2.36 -4.23 -18.49
N CYS A 37 -1.17 -4.46 -17.94
CA CYS A 37 -0.66 -3.72 -16.79
C CYS A 37 0.37 -2.68 -17.26
N PRO A 38 0.11 -1.37 -17.04
CA PRO A 38 1.05 -0.31 -17.41
C PRO A 38 2.26 -0.25 -16.46
N GLU A 39 3.32 0.45 -16.87
CA GLU A 39 4.49 0.70 -16.03
C GLU A 39 4.18 1.59 -14.81
N THR A 40 3.17 2.46 -14.90
CA THR A 40 2.69 3.30 -13.80
C THR A 40 1.19 3.18 -13.61
N VAL A 41 0.74 3.32 -12.35
CA VAL A 41 -0.68 3.31 -11.98
C VAL A 41 -1.08 4.58 -11.25
N GLU A 42 -2.29 5.07 -11.49
CA GLU A 42 -2.84 6.25 -10.83
C GLU A 42 -3.52 5.90 -9.50
N VAL A 43 -2.96 6.39 -8.39
CA VAL A 43 -3.51 6.22 -7.04
C VAL A 43 -4.16 7.52 -6.56
N ASP A 44 -5.44 7.44 -6.17
CA ASP A 44 -6.13 8.58 -5.55
C ASP A 44 -5.64 8.82 -4.13
N LEU A 45 -5.42 10.10 -3.81
CA LEU A 45 -5.05 10.51 -2.46
C LEU A 45 -6.28 10.78 -1.59
N PRO A 46 -6.20 10.55 -0.26
CA PRO A 46 -7.27 10.88 0.68
C PRO A 46 -7.72 12.35 0.63
N GLY A 47 -6.79 13.28 0.38
CA GLY A 47 -7.06 14.72 0.30
C GLY A 47 -7.57 15.22 -1.06
N GLY A 48 -7.79 14.32 -2.02
CA GLY A 48 -8.10 14.65 -3.41
C GLY A 48 -6.86 14.67 -4.31
N GLY A 49 -7.10 14.58 -5.62
CA GLY A 49 -6.06 14.37 -6.62
C GLY A 49 -5.57 12.91 -6.70
N SER A 50 -4.64 12.66 -7.61
CA SER A 50 -3.99 11.37 -7.81
C SER A 50 -2.47 11.52 -7.94
N LEU A 51 -1.75 10.43 -7.75
CA LEU A 51 -0.34 10.29 -8.10
C LEU A 51 -0.14 9.15 -9.08
N SER A 52 0.72 9.39 -10.08
CA SER A 52 1.29 8.34 -10.92
C SER A 52 2.41 7.64 -10.18
N ILE A 53 2.21 6.37 -9.86
CA ILE A 53 3.16 5.56 -9.11
C ILE A 53 3.76 4.50 -10.03
N PRO A 54 5.09 4.46 -10.23
CA PRO A 54 5.73 3.43 -11.02
C PRO A 54 5.67 2.09 -10.28
N LEU A 55 5.27 1.05 -11.00
CA LEU A 55 5.39 -0.33 -10.53
C LEU A 55 6.86 -0.76 -10.66
N HIS A 56 7.38 -1.38 -9.61
CA HIS A 56 8.70 -1.99 -9.64
C HIS A 56 8.69 -3.29 -10.47
N TYR A 57 7.66 -4.11 -10.26
CA TYR A 57 7.35 -5.27 -11.08
C TYR A 57 5.87 -5.61 -10.95
N HIS A 58 5.35 -6.38 -11.89
CA HIS A 58 4.05 -7.03 -11.82
C HIS A 58 4.11 -8.37 -12.58
N ARG A 59 3.36 -9.37 -12.12
CA ARG A 59 3.24 -10.69 -12.76
C ARG A 59 2.05 -11.49 -12.22
N ARG A 60 1.62 -12.48 -12.99
CA ARG A 60 0.80 -13.60 -12.51
C ARG A 60 1.51 -14.36 -11.39
N ASN A 61 0.73 -14.83 -10.43
CA ASN A 61 1.19 -15.65 -9.31
C ASN A 61 0.13 -16.71 -8.98
N GLY A 62 0.21 -17.86 -9.65
CA GLY A 62 -0.80 -18.91 -9.55
C GLY A 62 -2.16 -18.44 -10.06
N ASN A 63 -3.20 -18.56 -9.23
CA ASN A 63 -4.55 -18.02 -9.49
C ASN A 63 -4.71 -16.55 -9.05
N GLY A 64 -3.61 -15.89 -8.67
CA GLY A 64 -3.56 -14.50 -8.23
C GLY A 64 -2.68 -13.64 -9.12
N GLY A 65 -2.62 -12.36 -8.78
CA GLY A 65 -1.62 -11.43 -9.29
C GLY A 65 -0.71 -10.94 -8.17
N LEU A 66 0.48 -10.49 -8.57
CA LEU A 66 1.53 -10.00 -7.68
C LEU A 66 2.19 -8.79 -8.31
N ALA A 67 2.30 -7.69 -7.58
CA ALA A 67 3.06 -6.52 -8.00
C ALA A 67 3.73 -5.85 -6.81
N ALA A 68 4.69 -4.98 -7.08
CA ALA A 68 5.41 -4.23 -6.06
C ALA A 68 5.73 -2.81 -6.52
N VAL A 69 6.02 -1.94 -5.56
CA VAL A 69 6.45 -0.55 -5.73
C VAL A 69 7.65 -0.30 -4.82
N ILE A 70 8.66 0.42 -5.30
CA ILE A 70 9.71 0.96 -4.42
C ILE A 70 9.21 2.27 -3.84
N LYS A 71 9.07 2.35 -2.51
CA LYS A 71 8.64 3.56 -1.83
C LYS A 71 9.69 4.66 -1.99
N ASP A 72 9.21 5.84 -2.37
CA ASP A 72 10.02 7.05 -2.43
C ASP A 72 9.51 8.07 -1.41
N ALA A 73 10.32 8.38 -0.40
CA ALA A 73 10.00 9.30 0.69
C ALA A 73 10.29 10.78 0.39
N GLY A 74 10.79 11.12 -0.80
CA GLY A 74 11.21 12.49 -1.04
C GLY A 74 12.60 12.76 -0.45
N ASP A 75 12.74 13.94 0.13
CA ASP A 75 13.91 14.32 0.94
C ASP A 75 13.70 14.05 2.45
N ASP A 76 12.57 13.45 2.85
CA ASP A 76 12.30 13.06 4.25
C ASP A 76 13.20 11.88 4.67
N PRO A 77 13.89 11.94 5.83
CA PRO A 77 14.69 10.84 6.36
C PRO A 77 13.81 9.70 6.93
N ASP A 78 12.88 9.19 6.13
CA ASP A 78 11.99 8.09 6.46
C ASP A 78 12.74 6.74 6.41
N VAL A 79 12.67 5.98 7.49
CA VAL A 79 13.28 4.64 7.59
C VAL A 79 12.76 3.64 6.56
N THR A 80 11.57 3.88 6.01
CA THR A 80 10.94 3.06 4.97
C THR A 80 11.20 3.59 3.56
N ASN A 81 12.05 4.60 3.39
CA ASN A 81 12.48 5.03 2.06
C ASN A 81 13.23 3.92 1.32
N GLY A 82 12.94 3.73 0.03
CA GLY A 82 13.50 2.65 -0.78
C GLY A 82 12.96 1.25 -0.43
N ALA A 83 11.99 1.14 0.49
CA ALA A 83 11.38 -0.14 0.79
C ALA A 83 10.56 -0.65 -0.40
N GLU A 84 10.76 -1.92 -0.76
CA GLU A 84 9.85 -2.61 -1.66
C GLU A 84 8.53 -2.91 -0.92
N ILE A 85 7.41 -2.50 -1.50
CA ILE A 85 6.08 -2.73 -0.98
C ILE A 85 5.31 -3.52 -2.03
N GLY A 86 5.17 -4.81 -1.77
CA GLY A 86 4.49 -5.78 -2.61
C GLY A 86 3.05 -6.04 -2.18
N ALA A 87 2.26 -6.54 -3.12
CA ALA A 87 0.92 -7.02 -2.86
C ALA A 87 0.62 -8.29 -3.67
N ARG A 88 0.00 -9.28 -3.03
CA ARG A 88 -0.67 -10.41 -3.70
C ARG A 88 -2.17 -10.24 -3.61
N VAL A 89 -2.85 -10.47 -4.73
CA VAL A 89 -4.31 -10.34 -4.83
C VAL A 89 -4.87 -11.59 -5.48
N TRP A 90 -5.87 -12.20 -4.86
CA TRP A 90 -6.59 -13.35 -5.40
C TRP A 90 -8.07 -13.32 -5.00
N LEU A 91 -8.89 -14.05 -5.74
CA LEU A 91 -10.32 -14.14 -5.45
C LEU A 91 -10.58 -14.85 -4.12
N ILE A 92 -11.59 -14.41 -3.38
CA ILE A 92 -12.12 -15.16 -2.23
C ILE A 92 -12.96 -16.33 -2.76
N GLU A 93 -12.71 -17.55 -2.26
CA GLU A 93 -13.52 -18.72 -2.61
C GLU A 93 -14.99 -18.52 -2.19
N VAL A 94 -15.90 -18.85 -3.10
CA VAL A 94 -17.30 -18.45 -3.01
C VAL A 94 -18.06 -19.33 -2.02
N GLY A 95 -18.36 -18.79 -0.84
CA GLY A 95 -19.62 -19.08 -0.15
C GLY A 95 -20.75 -18.17 -0.67
N ASN A 96 -22.02 -18.51 -0.36
CA ASN A 96 -23.29 -17.84 -0.74
C ASN A 96 -23.45 -16.37 -0.25
N ARG A 97 -22.40 -15.55 -0.28
CA ARG A 97 -22.42 -14.15 0.13
C ARG A 97 -22.36 -13.24 -1.09
N ALA A 98 -23.39 -12.43 -1.26
CA ALA A 98 -23.54 -11.46 -2.35
C ALA A 98 -22.95 -10.07 -2.03
N LYS A 99 -22.16 -9.91 -0.96
CA LYS A 99 -21.64 -8.62 -0.51
C LYS A 99 -20.20 -8.39 -0.96
N GLU A 100 -19.86 -7.13 -1.20
CA GLU A 100 -18.47 -6.70 -1.41
C GLU A 100 -17.63 -7.06 -0.18
N GLU A 101 -16.45 -7.63 -0.41
CA GLU A 101 -15.58 -8.19 0.61
C GLU A 101 -14.11 -8.03 0.22
N VAL A 102 -13.33 -7.33 1.03
CA VAL A 102 -11.88 -7.25 0.88
C VAL A 102 -11.24 -7.67 2.20
N GLN A 103 -10.54 -8.81 2.16
CA GLN A 103 -9.86 -9.39 3.31
C GLN A 103 -8.38 -9.02 3.27
N PHE A 104 -7.91 -8.31 4.29
CA PHE A 104 -6.52 -7.88 4.39
C PHE A 104 -5.70 -8.92 5.15
N GLN A 105 -4.51 -9.22 4.65
CA GLN A 105 -3.56 -10.16 5.24
C GLN A 105 -2.19 -9.48 5.36
N ALA A 106 -1.48 -9.79 6.44
CA ALA A 106 -0.08 -9.43 6.62
C ALA A 106 0.77 -10.60 6.11
N GLY A 107 1.48 -10.37 5.00
CA GLY A 107 2.55 -11.21 4.52
C GLY A 107 3.88 -10.86 5.20
N GLU A 108 4.99 -11.27 4.59
CA GLU A 108 6.33 -11.00 5.12
C GLU A 108 6.55 -9.52 5.42
N GLY A 109 7.11 -9.21 6.59
CA GLY A 109 7.53 -7.88 6.99
C GLY A 109 6.42 -6.86 7.21
N VAL A 110 5.14 -7.27 7.17
CA VAL A 110 4.02 -6.47 7.64
C VAL A 110 3.66 -6.88 9.06
N GLY A 111 3.64 -5.90 9.96
CA GLY A 111 3.41 -6.16 11.37
C GLY A 111 1.98 -6.61 11.67
N ARG A 112 1.79 -7.21 12.85
CA ARG A 112 0.48 -7.52 13.43
C ARG A 112 0.33 -6.86 14.78
N VAL A 113 -0.89 -6.41 15.08
CA VAL A 113 -1.21 -5.77 16.35
C VAL A 113 -1.29 -6.82 17.46
N THR A 114 -0.56 -6.62 18.54
CA THR A 114 -0.50 -7.53 19.70
C THR A 114 -0.95 -6.87 20.99
N LYS A 115 -1.22 -5.56 20.99
CA LYS A 115 -1.72 -4.81 22.16
C LYS A 115 -2.99 -4.02 21.79
N PRO A 116 -3.93 -3.85 22.74
CA PRO A 116 -5.07 -2.97 22.53
C PRO A 116 -4.66 -1.49 22.49
N GLY A 117 -5.55 -0.62 22.02
CA GLY A 117 -5.38 0.84 22.04
C GLY A 117 -4.99 1.46 20.70
N LEU A 118 -4.79 0.67 19.66
CA LEU A 118 -4.64 1.14 18.28
C LEU A 118 -6.00 1.17 17.57
N ALA A 119 -6.06 1.87 16.43
CA ALA A 119 -7.24 1.86 15.55
C ALA A 119 -7.53 0.48 14.92
N LEU A 120 -6.61 -0.47 15.09
CA LEU A 120 -6.69 -1.83 14.59
C LEU A 120 -6.82 -2.79 15.78
N ALA A 121 -7.67 -3.80 15.64
CA ALA A 121 -7.88 -4.80 16.69
C ALA A 121 -6.65 -5.71 16.87
N VAL A 122 -6.53 -6.34 18.04
CA VAL A 122 -5.49 -7.34 18.29
C VAL A 122 -5.62 -8.50 17.29
N GLY A 123 -4.50 -8.94 16.71
CA GLY A 123 -4.40 -9.95 15.67
C GLY A 123 -4.47 -9.40 14.24
N GLU A 124 -4.97 -8.17 14.05
CA GLU A 124 -5.10 -7.57 12.72
C GLU A 124 -3.74 -7.24 12.09
N PRO A 125 -3.62 -7.34 10.76
CA PRO A 125 -2.51 -6.76 10.00
C PRO A 125 -2.40 -5.26 10.28
N ALA A 126 -1.17 -4.77 10.47
CA ALA A 126 -0.82 -3.36 10.69
C ALA A 126 -0.97 -2.49 9.43
N ILE A 127 -2.09 -2.65 8.73
CA ILE A 127 -2.51 -1.85 7.58
C ILE A 127 -3.58 -0.89 8.10
N ASN A 128 -3.22 0.38 8.28
CA ASN A 128 -4.07 1.36 8.96
C ASN A 128 -5.36 1.69 8.17
N PRO A 129 -6.38 2.28 8.82
CA PRO A 129 -7.68 2.55 8.20
C PRO A 129 -7.61 3.34 6.88
N VAL A 130 -6.82 4.42 6.82
CA VAL A 130 -6.68 5.23 5.60
C VAL A 130 -6.05 4.42 4.45
N PRO A 131 -4.90 3.75 4.63
CA PRO A 131 -4.39 2.80 3.62
C PRO A 131 -5.40 1.74 3.18
N ARG A 132 -6.18 1.14 4.10
CA ARG A 132 -7.23 0.18 3.73
C ARG A 132 -8.30 0.82 2.83
N GLN A 133 -8.65 2.09 3.04
CA GLN A 133 -9.58 2.82 2.18
C GLN A 133 -8.97 3.11 0.81
N MET A 134 -7.70 3.52 0.76
CA MET A 134 -6.98 3.76 -0.49
C MET A 134 -6.91 2.48 -1.34
N ILE A 135 -6.52 1.36 -0.73
CA ILE A 135 -6.46 0.05 -1.39
C ILE A 135 -7.84 -0.33 -1.95
N ARG A 136 -8.91 -0.22 -1.16
CA ARG A 136 -10.27 -0.50 -1.64
C ARG A 136 -10.68 0.38 -2.82
N ARG A 137 -10.28 1.66 -2.81
CA ARG A 137 -10.57 2.58 -3.91
C ARG A 137 -9.82 2.19 -5.18
N SER A 138 -8.52 1.92 -5.09
CA SER A 138 -7.69 1.47 -6.23
C SER A 138 -8.23 0.18 -6.84
N LEU A 139 -8.56 -0.82 -6.01
CA LEU A 139 -9.21 -2.06 -6.45
C LEU A 139 -10.57 -1.77 -7.11
N GLY A 140 -11.40 -0.96 -6.46
CA GLY A 140 -12.75 -0.65 -6.92
C GLY A 140 -12.79 0.11 -8.25
N LYS A 141 -11.79 0.94 -8.55
CA LYS A 141 -11.67 1.61 -9.86
C LYS A 141 -11.58 0.59 -10.99
N VAL A 142 -10.58 -0.30 -10.91
CA VAL A 142 -10.36 -1.34 -11.92
C VAL A 142 -11.55 -2.30 -11.95
N TRP A 143 -12.01 -2.76 -10.79
CA TRP A 143 -13.09 -3.75 -10.73
C TRP A 143 -14.40 -3.25 -11.33
N LYS A 144 -14.81 -2.01 -11.06
CA LYS A 144 -16.07 -1.46 -11.56
C LYS A 144 -16.08 -1.26 -13.07
N GLU A 145 -14.93 -0.95 -13.65
CA GLU A 145 -14.77 -0.82 -15.11
C GLU A 145 -15.02 -2.15 -15.81
N ILE A 146 -14.50 -3.24 -15.25
CA ILE A 146 -14.56 -4.58 -15.85
C ILE A 146 -15.85 -5.32 -15.50
N PHE A 147 -16.33 -5.15 -14.26
CA PHE A 147 -17.48 -5.87 -13.72
C PHE A 147 -18.51 -4.91 -13.10
N PRO A 148 -19.16 -4.05 -13.91
CA PRO A 148 -20.10 -3.06 -13.41
C PRO A 148 -21.24 -3.74 -12.63
N GLY A 149 -21.49 -3.23 -11.42
CA GLY A 149 -22.54 -3.73 -10.52
C GLY A 149 -22.25 -5.08 -9.84
N LYS A 150 -21.11 -5.73 -10.10
CA LYS A 150 -20.76 -6.99 -9.43
C LYS A 150 -19.97 -6.73 -8.14
N PRO A 151 -20.25 -7.45 -7.04
CA PRO A 151 -19.49 -7.30 -5.80
C PRO A 151 -18.05 -7.76 -5.99
N MET A 152 -17.11 -6.95 -5.52
CA MET A 152 -15.69 -7.28 -5.49
C MET A 152 -15.38 -8.15 -4.28
N ARG A 153 -14.75 -9.31 -4.48
CA ARG A 153 -14.44 -10.27 -3.42
C ARG A 153 -12.98 -10.74 -3.51
N LEU A 154 -12.10 -10.07 -2.78
CA LEU A 154 -10.66 -10.21 -2.92
C LEU A 154 -9.95 -10.43 -1.58
N ASN A 155 -9.00 -11.36 -1.58
CA ASN A 155 -7.93 -11.40 -0.60
C ASN A 155 -6.81 -10.46 -1.05
N VAL A 156 -6.27 -9.71 -0.10
CA VAL A 156 -5.16 -8.78 -0.31
C VAL A 156 -4.10 -9.03 0.75
N GLU A 157 -2.98 -9.59 0.35
CA GLU A 157 -1.80 -9.74 1.21
C GLU A 157 -0.79 -8.66 0.86
N ILE A 158 -0.38 -7.84 1.84
CA ILE A 158 0.70 -6.87 1.67
C ILE A 158 2.00 -7.49 2.18
N ILE A 159 3.08 -7.26 1.45
CA ILE A 159 4.41 -7.84 1.67
C ILE A 159 5.42 -6.69 1.66
N VAL A 160 6.33 -6.67 2.62
CA VAL A 160 7.42 -5.70 2.68
C VAL A 160 8.70 -6.47 2.98
N PRO A 161 9.50 -6.87 1.97
CA PRO A 161 10.78 -7.51 2.21
C PRO A 161 11.64 -6.68 3.17
N ARG A 162 12.27 -7.34 4.14
CA ARG A 162 13.00 -6.70 5.26
C ARG A 162 12.15 -5.81 6.17
N GLY A 163 10.83 -5.86 6.09
CA GLY A 163 9.94 -5.05 6.93
C GLY A 163 10.12 -5.32 8.43
N GLU A 164 10.45 -6.54 8.82
CA GLU A 164 10.77 -6.86 10.22
C GLU A 164 12.05 -6.15 10.70
N GLU A 165 13.09 -6.10 9.86
CA GLU A 165 14.33 -5.40 10.17
C GLU A 165 14.08 -3.90 10.34
N MET A 166 13.39 -3.28 9.37
CA MET A 166 13.05 -1.85 9.43
C MET A 166 12.20 -1.52 10.66
N ALA A 167 11.28 -2.40 11.04
CA ALA A 167 10.41 -2.18 12.19
C ALA A 167 11.17 -1.97 13.50
N ARG A 168 12.37 -2.55 13.67
CA ARG A 168 13.23 -2.37 14.85
C ARG A 168 13.67 -0.93 15.05
N HIS A 169 13.67 -0.14 13.98
CA HIS A 169 14.02 1.27 13.95
C HIS A 169 12.78 2.19 13.96
N THR A 170 11.60 1.65 14.24
CA THR A 170 10.34 2.40 14.31
C THR A 170 9.74 2.39 15.72
N LEU A 171 8.59 3.05 15.89
CA LEU A 171 7.78 2.95 17.11
C LEU A 171 6.94 1.66 17.18
N ASN A 172 6.89 0.84 16.12
CA ASN A 172 6.03 -0.35 16.06
C ASN A 172 6.20 -1.29 17.27
N PRO A 173 7.41 -1.71 17.68
CA PRO A 173 7.55 -2.63 18.81
C PRO A 173 7.00 -2.06 20.11
N ARG A 174 7.15 -0.74 20.33
CA ARG A 174 6.62 -0.05 21.52
C ARG A 174 5.10 0.01 21.51
N LEU A 175 4.51 0.25 20.34
CA LEU A 175 3.06 0.29 20.12
C LEU A 175 2.41 -1.10 20.13
N GLY A 176 3.19 -2.18 20.27
CA GLY A 176 2.67 -3.55 20.22
C GLY A 176 2.32 -3.97 18.79
N ILE A 177 3.15 -3.57 17.83
CA ILE A 177 3.09 -4.07 16.45
C ILE A 177 4.37 -4.88 16.22
N LEU A 178 4.22 -6.18 16.00
CA LEU A 178 5.34 -7.14 15.91
C LEU A 178 5.39 -7.82 14.54
N GLY A 179 6.58 -8.28 14.13
CA GLY A 179 6.81 -9.03 12.90
C GLY A 179 6.96 -8.17 11.63
N GLY A 180 6.91 -6.85 11.73
CA GLY A 180 7.00 -5.99 10.55
C GLY A 180 6.64 -4.53 10.75
N ILE A 181 6.74 -3.75 9.67
CA ILE A 181 6.34 -2.34 9.64
C ILE A 181 4.82 -2.20 9.53
N SER A 182 4.34 -0.98 9.77
CA SER A 182 2.95 -0.60 9.56
C SER A 182 2.79 0.01 8.17
N ILE A 183 1.74 -0.36 7.44
CA ILE A 183 1.29 0.34 6.24
C ILE A 183 0.42 1.51 6.69
N LEU A 184 0.89 2.74 6.46
CA LEU A 184 0.36 3.97 7.05
C LEU A 184 0.48 5.16 6.09
N GLY A 185 -0.18 6.26 6.44
CA GLY A 185 -0.20 7.50 5.67
C GLY A 185 -1.60 8.10 5.64
N THR A 186 -1.76 9.29 6.24
CA THR A 186 -3.08 9.95 6.36
C THR A 186 -3.44 10.76 5.12
N THR A 187 -2.45 11.34 4.46
CA THR A 187 -2.62 12.17 3.25
C THR A 187 -2.19 11.45 1.96
N GLY A 188 -1.55 10.29 2.09
CA GLY A 188 -0.90 9.58 0.98
C GLY A 188 0.47 10.17 0.56
N LEU A 189 0.87 11.31 1.13
CA LEU A 189 2.12 12.00 0.84
C LEU A 189 3.09 11.92 2.02
N VAL A 190 4.38 11.98 1.72
CA VAL A 190 5.46 12.21 2.70
C VAL A 190 5.99 13.61 2.46
N LYS A 191 5.97 14.44 3.50
CA LYS A 191 6.48 15.81 3.47
C LYS A 191 7.87 15.83 4.13
N PRO A 192 8.88 16.44 3.50
CA PRO A 192 10.21 16.60 4.06
C PRO A 192 10.28 17.64 5.19
#